data_AF-A0A3G2G5R0-F1
#
_entry.id   AF-A0A3G2G5R0-F1
#
_cell.length_a   1.000
_cell.length_b   1.000
_cell.length_c   1.000
_cell.angle_alpha   90.00
_cell.angle_beta   90.00
_cell.angle_gamma   90.00
#
_symmetry.space_group_name_H-M   'P 1'
#
loop_
_entity.id
_entity.type
_entity.pdbx_description
1 polymer ?
#
loop_
_entity_poly.entity_id
_entity_poly.type
_entity_poly.pdbx_seq_one_letter_code
_entity_poly.pdbx_strand_id
1 'polypeptide(L)'
;MENPFVFDRPNNISVDDFLKFYIKDNTYTRFLESTRNIILIGVRGSGKTSTLLYYSYPIQLKNDEVTDKQKIIGIHIPCKNPLLGKREYLLYKDDTKKYIAVEHFLTINILSSICETFLSTYESLEIDIEIEKEITDYISFILNTELKLGKTVFEKVKLFLTRESIESQRKLNNDDFESFIDYSFSFNNTVVPILEQLKSIPKLNDSHFSLFLMMYKT
;
A
#
# COMPACT_ATOMS: atom_id res chain seq x y z
N MET A 1 13.00 -7.79 -34.77
CA MET A 1 11.89 -8.25 -33.92
C MET A 1 12.46 -8.47 -32.53
N GLU A 2 12.11 -7.61 -31.58
CA GLU A 2 12.39 -7.90 -30.17
C GLU A 2 11.60 -9.14 -29.75
N ASN A 3 12.24 -10.01 -28.97
CA ASN A 3 11.63 -11.26 -28.53
C ASN A 3 10.46 -10.94 -27.59
N PRO A 4 9.20 -11.29 -27.94
CA PRO A 4 8.03 -11.02 -27.12
C PRO A 4 7.94 -11.97 -25.92
N PHE A 5 9.01 -12.66 -25.52
CA PHE A 5 9.11 -13.50 -24.33
C PHE A 5 10.25 -13.05 -23.39
N VAL A 6 11.00 -12.00 -23.75
CA VAL A 6 11.93 -11.32 -22.83
C VAL A 6 11.14 -10.26 -22.10
N PHE A 7 10.40 -10.68 -21.09
CA PHE A 7 9.71 -9.74 -20.22
C PHE A 7 10.50 -9.51 -18.94
N ASP A 8 10.66 -8.24 -18.61
CA ASP A 8 11.10 -7.85 -17.29
C ASP A 8 10.04 -8.25 -16.24
N ARG A 9 10.39 -8.20 -14.95
CA ARG A 9 9.44 -8.56 -13.88
C ARG A 9 8.15 -7.72 -13.99
N PRO A 10 6.99 -8.23 -13.54
CA PRO A 10 5.71 -7.51 -13.63
C PRO A 10 5.72 -6.06 -13.12
N ASN A 11 6.62 -5.73 -12.20
CA ASN A 11 6.76 -4.40 -11.62
C ASN A 11 7.49 -3.39 -12.53
N ASN A 12 8.12 -3.84 -13.61
CA ASN A 12 8.97 -3.02 -14.49
C ASN A 12 8.33 -2.75 -15.86
N ILE A 13 7.16 -3.31 -16.13
CA ILE A 13 6.43 -3.10 -17.39
C ILE A 13 5.37 -2.01 -17.23
N SER A 14 5.07 -1.29 -18.31
CA SER A 14 4.03 -0.26 -18.29
C SER A 14 2.65 -0.90 -18.04
N VAL A 15 1.70 -0.14 -17.51
CA VAL A 15 0.32 -0.65 -17.28
C VAL A 15 -0.32 -1.14 -18.59
N ASP A 16 -0.08 -0.41 -19.69
CA ASP A 16 -0.68 -0.71 -20.98
C ASP A 16 -0.09 -1.99 -21.58
N ASP A 17 1.23 -2.18 -21.46
CA ASP A 17 1.89 -3.44 -21.84
C ASP A 17 1.47 -4.59 -20.92
N PHE A 18 1.36 -4.34 -19.61
CA PHE A 18 0.90 -5.35 -18.65
C PHE A 18 -0.47 -5.89 -19.05
N LEU A 19 -1.44 -5.01 -19.33
CA LEU A 19 -2.78 -5.40 -19.76
C LEU A 19 -2.76 -6.18 -21.08
N LYS A 20 -1.91 -5.79 -22.02
CA LYS A 20 -1.78 -6.47 -23.32
C LYS A 20 -1.24 -7.91 -23.20
N PHE A 21 -0.29 -8.14 -22.29
CA PHE A 21 0.39 -9.43 -22.16
C PHE A 21 -0.21 -10.33 -21.08
N TYR A 22 -0.98 -9.77 -20.14
CA TYR A 22 -1.56 -10.55 -19.05
C TYR A 22 -2.66 -11.48 -19.56
N ILE A 23 -2.46 -12.78 -19.36
CA ILE A 23 -3.47 -13.79 -19.65
C ILE A 23 -4.30 -14.01 -18.39
N LYS A 24 -5.58 -13.64 -18.46
CA LYS A 24 -6.51 -13.74 -17.34
C LYS A 24 -6.77 -15.19 -16.96
N ASP A 25 -6.47 -15.52 -15.71
CA ASP A 25 -6.91 -16.76 -15.07
C ASP A 25 -8.19 -16.49 -14.25
N ASN A 26 -9.31 -17.01 -14.75
CA ASN A 26 -10.62 -16.84 -14.11
C ASN A 26 -10.78 -17.63 -12.81
N THR A 27 -9.84 -18.53 -12.48
CA THR A 27 -9.90 -19.36 -11.27
C THR A 27 -9.90 -18.53 -9.99
N TYR A 28 -9.16 -17.41 -9.99
CA TYR A 28 -8.96 -16.56 -8.82
C TYR A 28 -9.88 -15.33 -8.76
N THR A 29 -10.52 -14.98 -9.87
CA THR A 29 -11.35 -13.76 -10.02
C THR A 29 -12.40 -13.62 -8.94
N ARG A 30 -13.22 -14.65 -8.72
CA ARG A 30 -14.30 -14.63 -7.72
C ARG A 30 -13.82 -14.36 -6.29
N PHE A 31 -12.57 -14.69 -6.00
CA PHE A 31 -11.97 -14.48 -4.69
C PHE A 31 -11.46 -13.05 -4.60
N LEU A 32 -10.66 -12.61 -5.58
CA LEU A 32 -10.07 -11.27 -5.58
C LEU A 32 -11.11 -10.15 -5.75
N GLU A 33 -12.29 -10.47 -6.26
CA GLU A 33 -13.46 -9.57 -6.30
C GLU A 33 -14.37 -9.69 -5.06
N SER A 34 -13.99 -10.50 -4.06
CA SER A 34 -14.74 -10.62 -2.81
C SER A 34 -14.18 -9.71 -1.72
N THR A 35 -15.02 -9.31 -0.79
CA THR A 35 -14.62 -8.52 0.39
C THR A 35 -14.04 -9.36 1.54
N ARG A 36 -13.73 -10.64 1.28
CA ARG A 36 -13.22 -11.58 2.28
C ARG A 36 -11.70 -11.56 2.32
N ASN A 37 -11.15 -11.83 3.50
CA ASN A 37 -9.71 -12.08 3.65
C ASN A 37 -9.32 -13.36 2.91
N ILE A 38 -8.38 -13.25 1.97
CA ILE A 38 -7.95 -14.36 1.11
C ILE A 38 -6.45 -14.54 1.19
N ILE A 39 -6.03 -15.80 1.23
CA ILE A 39 -4.62 -16.19 1.17
C ILE A 39 -4.42 -16.97 -0.14
N LEU A 40 -3.62 -16.42 -1.05
CA LEU A 40 -3.23 -17.11 -2.28
C LEU A 40 -1.94 -17.91 -2.06
N ILE A 41 -2.05 -19.23 -2.07
CA ILE A 41 -0.92 -20.16 -1.95
C ILE A 41 -0.61 -20.78 -3.31
N GLY A 42 0.66 -20.82 -3.69
CA GLY A 42 1.09 -21.46 -4.93
C GLY A 42 2.61 -21.49 -5.07
N VAL A 43 3.12 -22.33 -5.98
CA VAL A 43 4.56 -22.50 -6.22
C VAL A 43 5.24 -21.25 -6.80
N ARG A 44 6.57 -21.14 -6.71
CA ARG A 44 7.32 -20.03 -7.32
C ARG A 44 7.03 -19.99 -8.83
N GLY A 45 6.77 -18.80 -9.36
CA GLY A 45 6.45 -18.61 -10.78
C GLY A 45 5.00 -18.90 -11.18
N SER A 46 4.12 -19.28 -10.24
CA SER A 46 2.71 -19.58 -10.52
C SER A 46 1.81 -18.36 -10.83
N GLY A 47 2.38 -17.21 -11.20
CA GLY A 47 1.60 -16.01 -11.54
C GLY A 47 1.01 -15.18 -10.39
N LYS A 48 1.10 -15.62 -9.12
CA LYS A 48 0.49 -14.91 -7.95
C LYS A 48 0.69 -13.39 -7.95
N THR A 49 1.93 -12.94 -8.16
CA THR A 49 2.26 -11.50 -8.17
C THR A 49 1.56 -10.79 -9.31
N SER A 50 1.62 -11.36 -10.52
CA SER A 50 0.91 -10.81 -11.68
C SER A 50 -0.60 -10.79 -11.46
N THR A 51 -1.16 -11.81 -10.83
CA THR A 51 -2.59 -11.84 -10.49
C THR A 51 -2.95 -10.70 -9.53
N LEU A 52 -2.25 -10.55 -8.40
CA LEU A 52 -2.51 -9.45 -7.46
C LEU A 52 -2.29 -8.07 -8.09
N LEU A 53 -1.27 -7.94 -8.94
CA LEU A 53 -0.98 -6.71 -9.67
C LEU A 53 -2.10 -6.41 -10.67
N TYR A 54 -2.61 -7.41 -11.41
CA TYR A 54 -3.74 -7.23 -12.33
C TYR A 54 -4.95 -6.63 -11.61
N TYR A 55 -5.31 -7.10 -10.42
CA TYR A 55 -6.43 -6.56 -9.64
C TYR A 55 -6.12 -5.26 -8.89
N SER A 56 -4.90 -4.72 -8.99
CA SER A 56 -4.57 -3.44 -8.38
C SER A 56 -5.29 -2.28 -9.07
N TYR A 57 -5.62 -1.25 -8.30
CA TYR A 57 -6.43 -0.13 -8.77
C TYR A 57 -5.86 0.58 -10.01
N PRO A 58 -4.55 0.87 -10.12
CA PRO A 58 -4.00 1.53 -11.30
C PRO A 58 -4.20 0.71 -12.59
N ILE A 59 -4.14 -0.62 -12.51
CA ILE A 59 -4.38 -1.50 -13.66
C ILE A 59 -5.88 -1.62 -13.95
N GLN A 60 -6.71 -1.83 -12.93
CA GLN A 60 -8.16 -1.94 -13.11
C GLN A 60 -8.77 -0.65 -13.67
N LEU A 61 -8.23 0.51 -13.31
CA LEU A 61 -8.67 1.80 -13.81
C LEU A 61 -8.48 1.95 -15.33
N LYS A 62 -7.42 1.35 -15.89
CA LYS A 62 -7.14 1.33 -17.34
C LYS A 62 -7.75 0.12 -18.06
N ASN A 63 -8.34 -0.82 -17.33
CA ASN A 63 -8.87 -2.03 -17.91
C ASN A 63 -10.32 -1.80 -18.40
N ASP A 64 -10.52 -1.93 -19.71
CA ASP A 64 -11.83 -1.74 -20.34
C ASP A 64 -12.83 -2.86 -20.03
N GLU A 65 -12.37 -4.02 -19.56
CA GLU A 65 -13.25 -5.11 -19.11
C GLU A 65 -13.94 -4.80 -17.77
N VAL A 66 -13.46 -3.80 -17.03
CA VAL A 66 -13.94 -3.47 -15.68
C VAL A 66 -15.03 -2.42 -15.77
N THR A 67 -16.28 -2.82 -15.51
CA THR A 67 -17.44 -1.93 -15.59
C THR A 67 -17.50 -0.94 -14.43
N ASP A 68 -17.24 -1.41 -13.21
CA ASP A 68 -17.23 -0.59 -12.01
C ASP A 68 -15.82 -0.57 -11.42
N LYS A 69 -15.08 0.47 -11.78
CA LYS A 69 -13.67 0.65 -11.40
C LYS A 69 -13.50 1.03 -9.93
N GLN A 70 -14.58 1.50 -9.29
CA GLN A 70 -14.56 2.01 -7.92
C GLN A 70 -15.05 0.97 -6.90
N LYS A 71 -15.75 -0.08 -7.32
CA LYS A 71 -16.23 -1.14 -6.43
C LYS A 71 -15.14 -1.71 -5.51
N ILE A 72 -13.98 -2.04 -6.08
CA ILE A 72 -12.85 -2.63 -5.36
C ILE A 72 -11.57 -1.87 -5.70
N ILE A 73 -10.95 -1.32 -4.66
CA ILE A 73 -9.70 -0.57 -4.76
C ILE A 73 -8.58 -1.47 -4.28
N GLY A 74 -7.97 -2.20 -5.22
CA GLY A 74 -6.85 -3.09 -4.95
C GLY A 74 -5.56 -2.31 -4.71
N ILE A 75 -4.97 -2.44 -3.53
CA ILE A 75 -3.68 -1.81 -3.17
C ILE A 75 -2.63 -2.90 -3.11
N HIS A 76 -1.73 -2.91 -4.09
CA HIS A 76 -0.64 -3.88 -4.14
C HIS A 76 0.50 -3.45 -3.20
N ILE A 77 0.81 -4.30 -2.21
CA ILE A 77 1.83 -4.04 -1.19
C ILE A 77 3.02 -4.99 -1.41
N PRO A 78 4.12 -4.53 -2.00
CA PRO A 78 5.27 -5.37 -2.26
C PRO A 78 6.00 -5.74 -0.96
N CYS A 79 6.08 -7.03 -0.63
CA CYS A 79 6.80 -7.48 0.57
C CYS A 79 8.33 -7.59 0.40
N LYS A 80 8.88 -7.22 -0.77
CA LYS A 80 10.33 -7.07 -0.98
C LYS A 80 10.85 -5.67 -0.63
N ASN A 81 10.01 -4.83 -0.03
CA ASN A 81 10.42 -3.50 0.39
C ASN A 81 11.58 -3.60 1.41
N PRO A 82 12.69 -2.87 1.23
CA PRO A 82 13.79 -2.81 2.20
C PRO A 82 13.35 -2.55 3.65
N LEU A 83 12.23 -1.85 3.85
CA LEU A 83 11.62 -1.62 5.16
C LEU A 83 11.26 -2.91 5.90
N LEU A 84 10.87 -3.97 5.18
CA LEU A 84 10.54 -5.27 5.75
C LEU A 84 11.78 -6.17 5.90
N GLY A 85 12.91 -5.76 5.34
CA GLY A 85 14.22 -6.39 5.54
C GLY A 85 14.98 -5.85 6.76
N LYS A 86 14.46 -4.80 7.39
CA LYS A 86 14.99 -4.20 8.62
C LYS A 86 15.05 -5.25 9.74
N ARG A 87 16.20 -5.34 10.41
CA ARG A 87 16.52 -6.35 11.43
C ARG A 87 16.63 -5.77 12.84
N GLU A 88 16.26 -4.51 13.01
CA GLU A 88 16.31 -3.75 14.25
C GLU A 88 15.48 -4.42 15.35
N TYR A 89 14.41 -5.14 14.99
CA TYR A 89 13.66 -5.97 15.96
C TYR A 89 14.55 -7.04 16.64
N LEU A 90 15.61 -7.53 15.99
CA LEU A 90 16.55 -8.50 16.57
C LEU A 90 17.40 -7.91 17.70
N LEU A 91 17.42 -6.58 17.87
CA LEU A 91 18.08 -5.92 18.99
C LEU A 91 17.38 -6.22 20.33
N TYR A 92 16.08 -6.53 20.28
CA TYR A 92 15.26 -6.76 21.47
C TYR A 92 15.13 -8.24 21.78
N LYS A 93 15.23 -8.60 23.06
CA LYS A 93 14.92 -9.96 23.53
C LYS A 93 13.41 -10.15 23.73
N ASP A 94 12.75 -9.11 24.24
CA ASP A 94 11.32 -9.07 24.49
C ASP A 94 10.52 -9.16 23.19
N ASP A 95 9.59 -10.12 23.10
CA ASP A 95 8.80 -10.36 21.90
C ASP A 95 7.78 -9.26 21.63
N THR A 96 7.25 -8.61 22.67
CA THR A 96 6.35 -7.45 22.52
C THR A 96 7.07 -6.32 21.80
N LYS A 97 8.31 -6.02 22.23
CA LYS A 97 9.12 -4.98 21.60
C LYS A 97 9.41 -5.30 20.12
N LYS A 98 9.67 -6.57 19.80
CA LYS A 98 9.83 -7.03 18.41
C LYS A 98 8.56 -6.80 17.60
N TYR A 99 7.40 -7.21 18.11
CA TYR A 99 6.15 -7.12 17.37
C TYR A 99 5.76 -5.67 17.09
N ILE A 100 5.92 -4.77 18.05
CA ILE A 100 5.64 -3.33 17.86
C ILE A 100 6.55 -2.76 16.76
N ALA A 101 7.86 -3.05 16.80
CA ALA A 101 8.79 -2.58 15.78
C ALA A 101 8.45 -3.12 14.38
N VAL A 102 8.12 -4.41 14.28
CA VAL A 102 7.74 -5.05 13.00
C VAL A 102 6.43 -4.48 12.47
N GLU A 103 5.41 -4.34 13.31
CA GLU A 103 4.11 -3.79 12.92
C GLU A 103 4.23 -2.34 12.44
N HIS A 104 5.03 -1.52 13.13
CA HIS A 104 5.28 -0.15 12.73
C HIS A 104 5.84 -0.03 11.32
N PHE A 105 6.92 -0.77 10.99
CA PHE A 105 7.49 -0.75 9.64
C PHE A 105 6.58 -1.39 8.58
N LEU A 106 5.79 -2.40 8.96
CA LEU A 106 4.76 -2.96 8.09
C LEU A 106 3.69 -1.90 7.77
N THR A 107 3.25 -1.15 8.78
CA THR A 107 2.27 -0.07 8.63
C THR A 107 2.80 1.03 7.72
N ILE A 108 4.06 1.46 7.91
CA ILE A 108 4.70 2.42 7.00
C ILE A 108 4.70 1.92 5.56
N ASN A 109 5.02 0.63 5.33
CA ASN A 109 5.02 0.05 4.00
C ASN A 109 3.61 0.01 3.37
N ILE A 110 2.59 -0.35 4.16
CA ILE A 110 1.19 -0.34 3.72
C ILE A 110 0.77 1.07 3.31
N LEU A 111 0.99 2.07 4.18
CA LEU A 111 0.63 3.46 3.91
C LEU A 111 1.40 4.03 2.72
N SER A 112 2.67 3.68 2.56
CA SER A 112 3.45 4.08 1.38
C SER A 112 2.85 3.53 0.09
N SER A 113 2.39 2.27 0.11
CA SER A 113 1.75 1.60 -1.03
C SER A 113 0.37 2.21 -1.34
N ILE A 114 -0.38 2.61 -0.30
CA ILE A 114 -1.62 3.38 -0.41
C ILE A 114 -1.34 4.71 -1.13
N CYS A 115 -0.36 5.49 -0.65
CA CYS A 115 0.00 6.76 -1.26
C CYS A 115 0.45 6.58 -2.72
N GLU A 116 1.27 5.58 -3.02
CA GLU A 116 1.73 5.30 -4.39
C GLU A 116 0.57 4.96 -5.33
N THR A 117 -0.38 4.14 -4.84
CA THR A 117 -1.59 3.79 -5.59
C THR A 117 -2.34 5.06 -5.97
N PHE A 118 -2.67 5.91 -4.99
CA PHE A 118 -3.49 7.10 -5.25
C PHE A 118 -2.74 8.24 -5.93
N LEU A 119 -1.41 8.33 -5.79
CA LEU A 119 -0.59 9.24 -6.59
C LEU A 119 -0.65 8.86 -8.07
N SER A 120 -0.53 7.57 -8.38
CA SER A 120 -0.56 7.09 -9.77
C SER A 120 -1.94 7.21 -10.43
N THR A 121 -3.00 7.34 -9.63
CA THR A 121 -4.39 7.47 -10.09
C THR A 121 -5.02 8.81 -9.74
N TYR A 122 -4.23 9.80 -9.33
CA TYR A 122 -4.71 11.03 -8.69
C TYR A 122 -5.72 11.78 -9.57
N GLU A 123 -5.39 11.97 -10.85
CA GLU A 123 -6.24 12.68 -11.82
C GLU A 123 -7.62 12.04 -11.97
N SER A 124 -7.71 10.72 -11.85
CA SER A 124 -8.98 9.99 -12.00
C SER A 124 -9.88 10.09 -10.77
N LEU A 125 -9.37 10.53 -9.62
CA LEU A 125 -10.14 10.70 -8.40
C LEU A 125 -10.95 12.00 -8.40
N GLU A 126 -10.56 12.99 -9.21
CA GLU A 126 -11.23 14.31 -9.30
C GLU A 126 -11.45 14.94 -7.90
N ILE A 127 -10.41 14.90 -7.07
CA ILE A 127 -10.48 15.44 -5.70
C ILE A 127 -10.55 16.96 -5.77
N ASP A 128 -11.60 17.52 -5.17
CA ASP A 128 -11.74 18.96 -4.96
C ASP A 128 -10.76 19.46 -3.86
N ILE A 129 -10.43 20.74 -3.90
CA ILE A 129 -9.47 21.36 -2.97
C ILE A 129 -9.98 21.41 -1.53
N GLU A 130 -11.29 21.53 -1.31
CA GLU A 130 -11.89 21.54 0.04
C GLU A 130 -11.81 20.15 0.66
N ILE A 131 -12.18 19.11 -0.08
CA ILE A 131 -12.07 17.70 0.31
C ILE A 131 -10.60 17.34 0.55
N GLU A 132 -9.69 17.72 -0.35
CA GLU A 132 -8.26 17.43 -0.17
C GLU A 132 -7.71 18.08 1.10
N LYS A 133 -8.14 19.31 1.41
CA LYS A 133 -7.79 20.00 2.65
C LYS A 133 -8.33 19.25 3.87
N GLU A 134 -9.61 18.85 3.86
CA GLU A 134 -10.22 18.10 4.95
C GLU A 134 -9.49 16.77 5.21
N ILE A 135 -9.18 16.01 4.16
CA ILE A 135 -8.38 14.79 4.24
C ILE A 135 -6.99 15.09 4.81
N THR A 136 -6.33 16.16 4.34
CA THR A 136 -5.00 16.55 4.85
C THR A 136 -5.04 16.88 6.33
N ASP A 137 -6.03 17.63 6.79
CA ASP A 137 -6.18 18.05 8.18
C ASP A 137 -6.47 16.83 9.09
N TYR A 138 -7.34 15.93 8.64
CA TYR A 138 -7.66 14.71 9.39
C TYR A 138 -6.49 13.73 9.45
N ILE A 139 -5.77 13.52 8.35
CA ILE A 139 -4.57 12.68 8.36
C ILE A 139 -3.47 13.32 9.21
N SER A 140 -3.33 14.65 9.19
CA SER A 140 -2.40 15.37 10.08
C SER A 140 -2.73 15.12 11.56
N PHE A 141 -4.02 15.07 11.91
CA PHE A 141 -4.49 14.70 13.24
C PHE A 141 -4.13 13.25 13.60
N ILE A 142 -4.42 12.26 12.74
CA ILE A 142 -4.07 10.85 12.96
C ILE A 142 -2.56 10.68 13.18
N LEU A 143 -1.74 11.32 12.34
CA LEU A 143 -0.29 11.21 12.38
C LEU A 143 0.36 12.12 13.43
N ASN A 144 -0.44 12.91 14.15
CA ASN A 144 0.01 13.90 15.13
C ASN A 144 1.14 14.81 14.60
N THR A 145 1.01 15.27 13.36
CA THR A 145 2.02 16.09 12.67
C THR A 145 1.38 16.98 11.61
N GLU A 146 1.94 18.16 11.39
CA GLU A 146 1.52 19.03 10.28
C GLU A 146 2.14 18.57 8.95
N LEU A 147 1.30 18.27 7.96
CA LEU A 147 1.70 17.84 6.62
C LEU A 147 1.94 19.03 5.66
N LYS A 148 3.16 19.57 5.66
CA LYS A 148 3.51 20.82 4.94
C LYS A 148 4.15 20.66 3.56
N LEU A 149 4.87 19.56 3.32
CA LEU A 149 5.69 19.39 2.12
C LEU A 149 5.01 18.46 1.12
N GLY A 150 4.85 18.87 -0.13
CA GLY A 150 4.19 18.09 -1.18
C GLY A 150 3.00 18.83 -1.78
N LYS A 151 2.66 18.52 -3.03
CA LYS A 151 1.56 19.17 -3.76
C LYS A 151 0.22 18.60 -3.36
N THR A 152 0.12 17.27 -3.34
CA THR A 152 -1.11 16.56 -2.98
C THR A 152 -1.02 15.98 -1.58
N VAL A 153 -2.16 15.63 -0.98
CA VAL A 153 -2.21 14.93 0.31
C VAL A 153 -1.37 13.65 0.31
N PHE A 154 -1.39 12.89 -0.79
CA PHE A 154 -0.62 11.65 -0.89
C PHE A 154 0.88 11.88 -1.00
N GLU A 155 1.33 12.94 -1.69
CA GLU A 155 2.75 13.32 -1.70
C GLU A 155 3.21 13.71 -0.29
N LYS A 156 2.38 14.49 0.42
CA LYS A 156 2.68 14.94 1.78
C LYS A 156 2.83 13.78 2.75
N VAL A 157 1.88 12.85 2.73
CA VAL A 157 1.94 11.64 3.57
C VAL A 157 3.15 10.79 3.20
N LYS A 158 3.45 10.60 1.90
CA LYS A 158 4.62 9.82 1.47
C LYS A 158 5.95 10.40 1.96
N LEU A 159 6.11 11.73 1.89
CA LEU A 159 7.30 12.42 2.40
C LEU A 159 7.40 12.30 3.93
N PHE A 160 6.28 12.43 4.64
CA PHE A 160 6.23 12.19 6.07
C PHE A 160 6.66 10.76 6.44
N LEU A 161 6.09 9.74 5.79
CA LEU A 161 6.41 8.32 6.05
C LEU A 161 7.89 8.00 5.77
N THR A 162 8.49 8.66 4.79
CA THR A 162 9.93 8.53 4.51
C THR A 162 10.76 9.06 5.69
N ARG A 163 10.39 10.23 6.23
CA ARG A 163 11.04 10.80 7.42
C ARG A 163 10.83 9.90 8.64
N GLU A 164 9.60 9.46 8.88
CA GLU A 164 9.25 8.60 10.00
C GLU A 164 10.08 7.31 10.00
N SER A 165 10.21 6.65 8.84
CA SER A 165 11.05 5.44 8.72
C SER A 165 12.51 5.66 9.13
N ILE A 166 13.07 6.84 8.83
CA ILE A 166 14.44 7.21 9.18
C ILE A 166 14.53 7.50 10.68
N GLU A 167 13.59 8.26 11.23
CA GLU A 167 13.54 8.64 12.65
C GLU A 167 13.32 7.42 13.55
N SER A 168 12.38 6.55 13.21
CA SER A 168 12.14 5.28 13.89
C SER A 168 13.38 4.40 13.90
N GLN A 169 14.10 4.31 12.78
CA GLN A 169 15.36 3.55 12.75
C GLN A 169 16.42 4.15 13.68
N ARG A 170 16.53 5.48 13.76
CA ARG A 170 17.47 6.15 14.67
C ARG A 170 17.11 5.90 16.13
N LYS A 171 15.81 5.98 16.49
CA LYS A 171 15.33 5.70 17.86
C LYS A 171 15.66 4.28 18.29
N LEU A 172 15.33 3.28 17.45
CA LEU A 172 15.60 1.87 17.74
C LEU A 172 17.10 1.59 17.89
N ASN A 173 17.95 2.18 17.02
CA ASN A 173 19.40 2.00 17.10
C ASN A 173 20.04 2.63 18.36
N ASN A 174 19.40 3.64 18.94
CA ASN A 174 19.87 4.29 20.17
C ASN A 174 19.27 3.66 21.45
N ASP A 175 18.57 2.54 21.33
CA ASP A 175 17.87 1.82 22.41
C ASP A 175 16.81 2.68 23.15
N ASP A 176 16.30 3.73 22.49
CA ASP A 176 15.24 4.59 23.01
C ASP A 176 13.87 4.01 22.65
N PHE A 177 13.56 2.84 23.21
CA PHE A 177 12.36 2.08 22.84
C PHE A 177 11.06 2.67 23.40
N GLU A 178 11.10 3.26 24.59
CA GLU A 178 9.88 3.83 25.21
C GLU A 178 9.35 5.02 24.39
N SER A 179 10.24 5.90 23.95
CA SER A 179 9.96 6.97 22.98
C SER A 179 9.54 6.48 21.60
N PHE A 180 9.83 5.21 21.26
CA PHE A 180 9.35 4.60 20.02
C PHE A 180 7.92 4.06 20.17
N ILE A 181 7.57 3.46 21.31
CA ILE A 181 6.22 2.93 21.56
C ILE A 181 5.16 4.02 21.41
N ASP A 182 5.38 5.18 22.03
CA ASP A 182 4.41 6.27 22.10
C ASP A 182 3.96 6.80 20.72
N TYR A 183 4.78 6.60 19.69
CA TYR A 183 4.53 7.07 18.33
C TYR A 183 4.39 5.91 17.33
N SER A 184 4.41 4.66 17.81
CA SER A 184 4.37 3.51 16.93
C SER A 184 3.01 3.36 16.23
N PHE A 185 3.04 3.42 14.91
CA PHE A 185 1.90 3.05 14.08
C PHE A 185 1.53 1.58 14.21
N SER A 186 0.24 1.32 14.27
CA SER A 186 -0.38 0.00 14.15
C SER A 186 -1.38 0.02 13.00
N PHE A 187 -1.79 -1.17 12.56
CA PHE A 187 -2.80 -1.28 11.52
C PHE A 187 -4.11 -0.58 11.91
N ASN A 188 -4.56 -0.77 13.15
CA ASN A 188 -5.86 -0.30 13.61
C ASN A 188 -5.88 1.19 13.96
N ASN A 189 -4.77 1.76 14.47
CA ASN A 189 -4.74 3.18 14.85
C ASN A 189 -4.31 4.11 13.71
N THR A 190 -3.73 3.58 12.62
CA THR A 190 -3.18 4.40 11.53
C THR A 190 -3.72 4.00 10.16
N VAL A 191 -3.63 2.73 9.76
CA VAL A 191 -4.07 2.31 8.42
C VAL A 191 -5.59 2.43 8.27
N VAL A 192 -6.34 1.86 9.20
CA VAL A 192 -7.81 1.85 9.15
C VAL A 192 -8.38 3.27 9.13
N PRO A 193 -8.01 4.19 10.05
CA PRO A 193 -8.53 5.55 10.03
C PRO A 193 -8.18 6.33 8.76
N ILE A 194 -6.98 6.11 8.19
CA ILE A 194 -6.61 6.73 6.92
C ILE A 194 -7.50 6.20 5.78
N LEU A 195 -7.71 4.89 5.68
CA LEU A 195 -8.60 4.30 4.67
C LEU A 195 -10.04 4.80 4.81
N GLU A 196 -10.54 4.95 6.04
CA GLU A 196 -11.85 5.54 6.32
C GLU A 196 -11.92 6.98 5.83
N GLN A 197 -10.90 7.79 6.08
CA GLN A 197 -10.87 9.17 5.61
C GLN A 197 -10.85 9.27 4.08
N LEU A 198 -10.22 8.30 3.38
CA LEU A 198 -10.25 8.29 1.91
C LEU A 198 -11.65 8.08 1.33
N LYS A 199 -12.61 7.56 2.12
CA LYS A 199 -14.01 7.44 1.68
C LYS A 199 -14.74 8.79 1.61
N SER A 200 -14.18 9.88 2.13
CA SER A 200 -14.74 11.22 1.89
C SER A 200 -14.60 11.66 0.43
N ILE A 201 -13.69 11.03 -0.33
CA ILE A 201 -13.57 11.23 -1.78
C ILE A 201 -14.83 10.63 -2.44
N PRO A 202 -15.62 11.40 -3.23
CA PRO A 202 -16.89 10.93 -3.77
C PRO A 202 -16.77 9.64 -4.59
N LYS A 203 -15.69 9.50 -5.37
CA LYS A 203 -15.41 8.29 -6.16
C LYS A 203 -15.02 7.07 -5.32
N LEU A 204 -14.71 7.23 -4.04
CA LEU A 204 -14.27 6.15 -3.15
C LEU A 204 -15.24 5.83 -2.01
N ASN A 205 -16.35 6.56 -1.89
CA ASN A 205 -17.27 6.49 -0.75
C ASN A 205 -17.79 5.05 -0.52
N ASP A 206 -18.30 4.42 -1.57
CA ASP A 206 -18.85 3.06 -1.52
C ASP A 206 -17.79 1.98 -1.82
N SER A 207 -16.53 2.35 -1.97
CA SER A 207 -15.46 1.44 -2.34
C SER A 207 -15.10 0.48 -1.22
N HIS A 208 -14.70 -0.73 -1.61
CA HIS A 208 -14.00 -1.67 -0.76
C HIS A 208 -12.48 -1.63 -1.03
N PHE A 209 -11.69 -1.23 -0.03
CA PHE A 209 -10.23 -1.29 -0.12
C PHE A 209 -9.74 -2.73 0.12
N SER A 210 -9.00 -3.28 -0.83
CA SER A 210 -8.41 -4.61 -0.73
C SER A 210 -6.89 -4.50 -0.69
N LEU A 211 -6.30 -4.84 0.46
CA LEU A 211 -4.85 -4.80 0.66
C LEU A 211 -4.23 -6.12 0.20
N PHE A 212 -3.44 -6.08 -0.87
CA PHE A 212 -2.81 -7.26 -1.46
C PHE A 212 -1.36 -7.39 -1.00
N LEU A 213 -1.15 -8.16 0.07
CA LEU A 213 0.17 -8.52 0.58
C LEU A 213 0.61 -9.87 0.00
N MET A 214 1.88 -9.96 -0.42
CA MET A 214 2.43 -11.21 -0.93
C MET A 214 3.65 -11.65 -0.12
N MET A 215 3.43 -12.64 0.74
CA MET A 215 4.50 -13.24 1.55
C MET A 215 5.26 -14.30 0.74
N TYR A 216 6.58 -14.21 0.79
CA TYR A 216 7.45 -15.25 0.24
C TYR A 216 7.78 -16.24 1.36
N LYS A 217 7.53 -17.52 1.12
CA LYS A 217 8.09 -18.57 1.98
C LYS A 217 9.59 -18.66 1.66
N THR A 218 10.43 -18.19 2.57
CA THR A 218 11.88 -18.40 2.54
C THR A 218 12.24 -19.83 2.90
#